data_AF-A0A960AYK7-F1
#
_entry.id   AF-A0A960AYK7-F1
#
_cell.length_a   1.000
_cell.length_b   1.000
_cell.length_c   1.000
_cell.angle_alpha   90.00
_cell.angle_beta   90.00
_cell.angle_gamma   90.00
#
_symmetry.space_group_name_H-M   'P 1'
#
loop_
_entity.id
_entity.type
_entity.pdbx_description
1 polymer ?
#
loop_
_entity_poly.entity_id
_entity_poly.type
_entity_poly.pdbx_seq_one_letter_code
_entity_poly.pdbx_strand_id
1 'polypeptide(L)'
;APPHQISRPRKSVNDTVIAPSPPRTGMPSGIMGRVAATTIVDRIRRGNDRPAQQASMADMGAACVASAGTGLRKGSAAAMTMLPVVPDYEKFSTGRDIRSTRGEIGLSGHWAKLMLHYLFIHKAKARFGWHFIPE
;
A
#
# COMPACT_ATOMS: atom_id res chain seq x y z
N ALA A 1 -7.59 4.99 7.64
CA ALA A 1 -8.21 3.70 7.23
C ALA A 1 -9.69 3.74 7.60
N PRO A 2 -10.60 3.15 6.81
CA PRO A 2 -12.01 3.12 7.17
C PRO A 2 -12.22 2.32 8.47
N PRO A 3 -13.16 2.73 9.33
CA PRO A 3 -13.49 2.01 10.56
C PRO A 3 -14.30 0.72 10.30
N HIS A 4 -14.78 0.53 9.07
CA HIS A 4 -15.61 -0.60 8.64
C HIS A 4 -14.83 -1.59 7.75
N GLN A 5 -15.41 -2.77 7.56
CA GLN A 5 -14.83 -3.83 6.72
C GLN A 5 -14.88 -3.43 5.24
N ILE A 6 -13.84 -3.79 4.49
CA ILE A 6 -13.69 -3.39 3.08
C ILE A 6 -14.37 -4.33 2.08
N SER A 7 -14.74 -5.53 2.52
CA SER A 7 -15.53 -6.46 1.72
C SER A 7 -16.41 -7.31 2.63
N ARG A 8 -17.40 -7.97 2.03
CA ARG A 8 -18.38 -8.78 2.76
C ARG A 8 -17.67 -9.88 3.58
N PRO A 9 -17.89 -9.94 4.91
CA PRO A 9 -17.33 -11.00 5.74
C PRO A 9 -17.85 -12.38 5.32
N ARG A 10 -17.03 -13.40 5.51
CA ARG A 10 -17.36 -14.80 5.22
C ARG A 10 -17.25 -15.64 6.48
N LYS A 11 -17.72 -16.88 6.42
CA LYS A 11 -17.53 -17.88 7.48
C LYS A 11 -16.68 -19.04 6.99
N SER A 12 -15.86 -19.60 7.88
CA SER A 12 -15.17 -20.88 7.62
C SER A 12 -16.12 -22.08 7.76
N VAL A 13 -15.63 -23.27 7.43
CA VAL A 13 -16.34 -24.54 7.68
C VAL A 13 -16.67 -24.77 9.16
N ASN A 14 -15.92 -24.15 10.08
CA ASN A 14 -16.12 -24.23 11.54
C ASN A 14 -16.89 -23.00 12.08
N ASP A 15 -17.71 -22.33 11.25
CA ASP A 15 -18.50 -21.14 11.59
C ASP A 15 -17.71 -19.89 12.07
N THR A 16 -16.37 -19.94 12.07
CA THR A 16 -15.54 -18.78 12.41
C THR A 16 -15.76 -17.64 11.42
N VAL A 17 -16.09 -16.44 11.92
CA VAL A 17 -16.27 -15.21 11.11
C VAL A 17 -14.91 -14.70 10.64
N ILE A 18 -14.75 -14.57 9.33
CA ILE A 18 -13.56 -14.03 8.66
C ILE A 18 -13.94 -12.68 8.06
N ALA A 19 -13.54 -11.63 8.77
CA ALA A 19 -13.76 -10.23 8.39
C ALA A 19 -12.46 -9.60 7.86
N PRO A 20 -12.46 -9.02 6.65
CA PRO A 20 -11.28 -8.41 6.07
C PRO A 20 -11.03 -7.03 6.69
N SER A 21 -9.83 -6.85 7.23
CA SER A 21 -9.37 -5.53 7.67
C SER A 21 -8.84 -4.71 6.48
N PRO A 22 -8.92 -3.37 6.55
CA PRO A 22 -8.27 -2.52 5.57
C PRO A 22 -6.76 -2.84 5.52
N PRO A 23 -6.17 -3.04 4.33
CA PRO A 23 -4.77 -3.45 4.22
C PRO A 23 -3.85 -2.36 4.77
N ARG A 24 -2.96 -2.78 5.66
CA ARG A 24 -1.87 -1.96 6.22
C ARG A 24 -0.52 -2.41 5.65
N THR A 25 -0.49 -2.63 4.33
CA THR A 25 0.74 -3.03 3.63
C THR A 25 1.76 -1.89 3.64
N GLY A 26 2.97 -2.13 3.11
CA GLY A 26 4.09 -1.19 3.18
C GLY A 26 3.74 0.23 2.74
N MET A 27 3.13 0.39 1.56
CA MET A 27 2.80 1.71 1.00
C MET A 27 1.71 2.46 1.82
N PRO A 28 0.53 1.88 2.13
CA PRO A 28 -0.41 2.51 3.06
C PRO A 28 0.21 2.88 4.41
N SER A 29 1.07 2.03 4.97
CA SER A 29 1.75 2.29 6.24
C SER A 29 2.74 3.46 6.14
N GLY A 30 3.50 3.54 5.05
CA GLY A 30 4.40 4.67 4.76
C GLY A 30 3.64 5.99 4.62
N ILE A 31 2.48 5.98 3.93
CA ILE A 31 1.63 7.16 3.79
C ILE A 31 1.03 7.57 5.13
N MET A 32 0.56 6.62 5.97
CA MET A 32 0.09 6.92 7.33
C MET A 32 1.19 7.61 8.15
N GLY A 33 2.41 7.09 8.10
CA GLY A 33 3.56 7.69 8.78
C GLY A 33 3.84 9.11 8.30
N ARG A 34 3.82 9.33 6.98
CA ARG A 34 4.00 10.66 6.37
C ARG A 34 2.92 11.64 6.81
N VAL A 35 1.65 11.24 6.76
CA VAL A 35 0.51 12.08 7.16
C VAL A 35 0.58 12.47 8.64
N ALA A 36 0.97 11.53 9.52
CA ALA A 36 1.20 11.83 10.93
C ALA A 36 2.34 12.83 11.12
N ALA A 37 3.50 12.59 10.48
CA ALA A 37 4.67 13.46 10.60
C ALA A 37 4.38 14.89 10.08
N THR A 38 3.75 15.01 8.92
CA THR A 38 3.39 16.30 8.32
C THR A 38 2.36 17.06 9.14
N THR A 39 1.41 16.37 9.78
CA THR A 39 0.47 16.98 10.74
C THR A 39 1.22 17.61 11.93
N ILE A 40 2.18 16.89 12.50
CA ILE A 40 2.99 17.38 13.62
C ILE A 40 3.79 18.62 13.18
N VAL A 41 4.45 18.56 12.02
CA VAL A 41 5.22 19.68 11.48
C VAL A 41 4.32 20.92 11.23
N ASP A 42 3.14 20.74 10.66
CA ASP A 42 2.20 21.84 10.39
C ASP A 42 1.76 22.52 11.70
N ARG A 43 1.47 21.73 12.74
CA ARG A 43 1.09 22.26 14.05
C ARG A 43 2.21 23.02 14.75
N ILE A 44 3.44 22.49 14.70
CA ILE A 44 4.63 23.17 15.25
C ILE A 44 4.87 24.51 14.55
N ARG A 45 4.72 24.56 13.22
CA ARG A 45 5.07 25.74 12.42
C ARG A 45 3.95 26.78 12.33
N ARG A 46 2.69 26.35 12.40
CA ARG A 46 1.53 27.18 12.03
C ARG A 46 0.42 27.25 13.08
N GLY A 47 0.58 26.59 14.22
CA GLY A 47 -0.37 26.62 15.34
C GLY A 47 -1.05 25.27 15.62
N ASN A 48 -1.38 25.03 16.89
CA ASN A 48 -1.92 23.76 17.37
C ASN A 48 -3.34 23.44 16.86
N ASP A 49 -4.07 24.45 16.40
CA ASP A 49 -5.43 24.37 15.87
C ASP A 49 -5.50 23.80 14.44
N ARG A 50 -4.35 23.59 13.79
CA ARG A 50 -4.30 23.05 12.44
C ARG A 50 -4.93 21.64 12.35
N PRO A 51 -5.83 21.42 11.37
CA PRO A 51 -6.43 20.11 11.16
C PRO A 51 -5.35 19.08 10.80
N ALA A 52 -5.60 17.83 11.16
CA ALA A 52 -4.72 16.75 10.74
C ALA A 52 -4.74 16.61 9.22
N GLN A 53 -3.57 16.39 8.63
CA GLN A 53 -3.46 16.00 7.23
C GLN A 53 -4.21 14.69 7.00
N GLN A 54 -4.80 14.50 5.83
CA GLN A 54 -5.61 13.33 5.52
C GLN A 54 -5.18 12.71 4.20
N ALA A 55 -5.17 11.39 4.15
CA ALA A 55 -4.98 10.61 2.93
C ALA A 55 -6.01 9.47 2.93
N SER A 56 -7.06 9.64 2.13
CA SER A 56 -8.13 8.65 2.02
C SER A 56 -7.61 7.39 1.32
N MET A 57 -7.96 6.22 1.84
CA MET A 57 -7.68 4.94 1.17
C MET A 57 -8.58 4.70 -0.06
N ALA A 58 -9.64 5.51 -0.23
CA ALA A 58 -10.47 5.54 -1.43
C ALA A 58 -9.84 6.38 -2.57
N ASP A 59 -8.76 7.11 -2.29
CA ASP A 59 -7.98 7.87 -3.29
C ASP A 59 -6.54 7.36 -3.43
N MET A 60 -6.19 6.31 -2.68
CA MET A 60 -4.84 5.75 -2.60
C MET A 60 -4.74 4.48 -3.43
N GLY A 61 -3.67 4.37 -4.22
CA GLY A 61 -3.27 3.12 -4.85
C GLY A 61 -2.37 2.29 -3.95
N ALA A 62 -2.30 0.97 -4.18
CA ALA A 62 -1.29 0.12 -3.59
C ALA A 62 -0.74 -0.87 -4.61
N ALA A 63 0.56 -1.16 -4.49
CA ALA A 63 1.21 -2.25 -5.19
C ALA A 63 1.62 -3.33 -4.19
N CYS A 64 1.45 -4.59 -4.59
CA CYS A 64 1.92 -5.75 -3.84
C CYS A 64 2.75 -6.63 -4.76
N VAL A 65 3.86 -7.15 -4.24
CA VAL A 65 4.73 -8.07 -4.97
C VAL A 65 5.07 -9.25 -4.04
N ALA A 66 4.61 -10.43 -4.44
CA ALA A 66 4.74 -11.69 -3.72
C ALA A 66 5.60 -12.66 -4.54
N SER A 67 6.71 -13.10 -3.95
CA SER A 67 7.62 -14.06 -4.59
C SER A 67 6.92 -15.39 -4.85
N ALA A 68 7.10 -15.93 -6.06
CA ALA A 68 6.55 -17.21 -6.51
C ALA A 68 7.63 -18.17 -7.05
N GLY A 69 8.91 -17.81 -6.92
CA GLY A 69 10.06 -18.58 -7.37
C GLY A 69 11.37 -17.95 -6.91
N THR A 70 12.49 -18.58 -7.26
CA THR A 70 13.84 -18.18 -6.80
C THR A 70 14.84 -18.09 -7.95
N GLY A 71 15.92 -17.35 -7.71
CA GLY A 71 17.04 -17.19 -8.64
C GLY A 71 16.93 -15.96 -9.55
N LEU A 72 18.07 -15.33 -9.83
CA LEU A 72 18.12 -14.03 -10.51
C LEU A 72 17.55 -14.04 -11.94
N ARG A 73 17.69 -15.15 -12.68
CA ARG A 73 17.24 -15.25 -14.08
C ARG A 73 15.99 -16.11 -14.27
N LYS A 74 15.67 -16.95 -13.30
CA LYS A 74 14.57 -17.94 -13.38
C LYS A 74 13.50 -17.75 -12.30
N GLY A 75 13.67 -16.75 -11.43
CA GLY A 75 12.71 -16.41 -10.40
C GLY A 75 11.42 -15.86 -10.99
N SER A 76 10.38 -15.86 -10.16
CA SER A 76 9.07 -15.33 -10.51
C SER A 76 8.45 -14.64 -9.30
N ALA A 77 7.59 -13.67 -9.53
CA ALA A 77 6.73 -13.09 -8.52
C ALA A 77 5.38 -12.70 -9.12
N ALA A 78 4.33 -12.83 -8.33
CA ALA A 78 3.05 -12.21 -8.59
C ALA A 78 3.12 -10.74 -8.16
N ALA A 79 2.96 -9.83 -9.10
CA ALA A 79 2.87 -8.40 -8.86
C ALA A 79 1.44 -7.94 -9.15
N MET A 80 0.87 -7.13 -8.28
CA MET A 80 -0.45 -6.56 -8.47
C MET A 80 -0.49 -5.10 -8.06
N THR A 81 -1.28 -4.33 -8.78
CA THR A 81 -1.62 -2.94 -8.51
C THR A 81 -3.10 -2.85 -8.27
N MET A 82 -3.52 -1.99 -7.35
CA MET A 82 -4.93 -1.73 -7.03
C MET A 82 -5.12 -0.24 -6.83
N LEU A 83 -6.12 0.33 -7.50
CA LEU A 83 -6.55 1.71 -7.32
C LEU A 83 -8.08 1.79 -7.38
N PRO A 84 -8.76 2.30 -6.34
CA PRO A 84 -8.25 2.56 -5.00
C PRO A 84 -8.12 1.29 -4.15
N VAL A 85 -7.40 1.42 -3.03
CA VAL A 85 -7.21 0.36 -2.03
C VAL A 85 -8.55 -0.07 -1.45
N VAL A 86 -9.31 0.90 -0.94
CA VAL A 86 -10.69 0.72 -0.48
C VAL A 86 -11.61 1.02 -1.66
N PRO A 87 -12.51 0.09 -2.06
CA PRO A 87 -13.38 0.32 -3.20
C PRO A 87 -14.26 1.56 -3.06
N ASP A 88 -14.39 2.33 -4.14
CA ASP A 88 -15.24 3.51 -4.26
C ASP A 88 -16.22 3.31 -5.44
N TYR A 89 -17.47 2.96 -5.09
CA TYR A 89 -18.53 2.67 -6.06
C TYR A 89 -19.23 3.93 -6.59
N GLU A 90 -19.02 5.09 -5.97
CA GLU A 90 -19.52 6.36 -6.50
C GLU A 90 -18.64 6.81 -7.67
N LYS A 91 -17.31 6.61 -7.55
CA LYS A 91 -16.33 7.01 -8.55
C LYS A 91 -16.09 5.96 -9.64
N PHE A 92 -16.14 4.67 -9.30
CA PHE A 92 -15.85 3.58 -10.23
C PHE A 92 -16.96 2.54 -10.23
N SER A 93 -17.43 2.12 -11.42
CA SER A 93 -18.51 1.14 -11.55
C SER A 93 -18.23 -0.22 -10.87
N THR A 94 -16.96 -0.61 -10.79
CA THR A 94 -16.53 -1.86 -10.10
C THR A 94 -15.98 -1.61 -8.69
N GLY A 95 -16.06 -0.38 -8.21
CA GLY A 95 -15.38 0.07 -7.00
C GLY A 95 -13.88 0.34 -7.20
N ARG A 96 -13.30 -0.03 -8.34
CA ARG A 96 -11.89 0.21 -8.69
C ARG A 96 -11.71 0.65 -10.13
N ASP A 97 -10.62 1.38 -10.37
CA ASP A 97 -10.14 1.65 -11.72
C ASP A 97 -9.56 0.37 -12.32
N ILE A 98 -10.27 -0.19 -13.30
CA ILE A 98 -9.88 -1.41 -14.02
C ILE A 98 -8.60 -1.19 -14.82
N ARG A 99 -8.33 0.04 -15.29
CA ARG A 99 -7.12 0.32 -16.07
C ARG A 99 -5.87 0.26 -15.19
N SER A 100 -5.98 0.78 -13.96
CA SER A 100 -4.88 0.86 -12.99
C SER A 100 -4.81 -0.34 -12.04
N THR A 101 -5.84 -1.18 -11.99
CA THR A 101 -5.90 -2.38 -11.15
C THR A 101 -5.60 -3.62 -11.98
N ARG A 102 -4.36 -4.11 -11.92
CA ARG A 102 -3.91 -5.27 -12.70
C ARG A 102 -3.00 -6.18 -11.89
N GLY A 103 -2.97 -7.46 -12.26
CA GLY A 103 -2.06 -8.45 -11.71
C GLY A 103 -1.32 -9.19 -12.82
N GLU A 104 -0.02 -9.36 -12.64
CA GLU A 104 0.85 -10.07 -13.56
C GLU A 104 1.77 -11.01 -12.78
N ILE A 105 2.18 -12.11 -13.40
CA ILE A 105 3.17 -13.02 -12.84
C ILE A 105 4.36 -13.13 -13.77
N GLY A 106 5.57 -13.01 -13.23
CA GLY A 106 6.77 -13.18 -14.03
C GLY A 106 8.05 -12.71 -13.38
N LEU A 107 9.11 -12.75 -14.18
CA LEU A 107 10.47 -12.35 -13.78
C LEU A 107 10.57 -10.85 -13.48
N SER A 108 9.79 -10.01 -14.13
CA SER A 108 9.74 -8.56 -13.88
C SER A 108 9.37 -8.24 -12.43
N GLY A 109 8.31 -8.87 -11.92
CA GLY A 109 7.90 -8.75 -10.52
C GLY A 109 8.99 -9.25 -9.57
N HIS A 110 9.71 -10.32 -9.93
CA HIS A 110 10.80 -10.86 -9.12
C HIS A 110 11.94 -9.84 -8.94
N TRP A 111 12.37 -9.21 -10.03
CA TRP A 111 13.37 -8.14 -9.97
C TRP A 111 12.86 -6.90 -9.26
N ALA A 112 11.61 -6.51 -9.47
CA ALA A 112 11.00 -5.39 -8.75
C ALA A 112 11.03 -5.63 -7.23
N LYS A 113 10.70 -6.84 -6.78
CA LYS A 113 10.79 -7.23 -5.36
C LYS A 113 12.21 -7.09 -4.82
N LEU A 114 13.19 -7.58 -5.56
CA LEU A 114 14.61 -7.52 -5.18
C LEU A 114 15.09 -6.07 -5.06
N MET A 115 14.77 -5.24 -6.07
CA MET A 115 15.11 -3.81 -6.07
C MET A 115 14.48 -3.09 -4.87
N LEU A 116 13.17 -3.27 -4.65
CA LEU A 116 12.45 -2.66 -3.53
C LEU A 116 13.02 -3.10 -2.17
N HIS A 117 13.45 -4.36 -2.03
CA HIS A 117 14.08 -4.86 -0.81
C HIS A 117 15.35 -4.07 -0.45
N TYR A 118 16.27 -3.91 -1.41
CA TYR A 118 17.51 -3.19 -1.18
C TYR A 118 17.30 -1.69 -1.02
N LEU A 119 16.41 -1.08 -1.81
CA LEU A 119 16.07 0.34 -1.67
C LEU A 119 15.45 0.65 -0.31
N PHE A 120 14.56 -0.21 0.18
CA PHE A 120 13.97 -0.05 1.51
C PHE A 120 15.02 -0.09 2.61
N ILE A 121 15.93 -1.08 2.59
CA ILE A 121 17.01 -1.18 3.60
C ILE A 121 17.96 0.02 3.52
N HIS A 122 18.31 0.47 2.30
CA HIS A 122 19.14 1.66 2.10
C HIS A 122 18.51 2.91 2.70
N LYS A 123 17.20 3.10 2.43
CA LYS A 123 16.40 4.20 2.96
C LYS A 123 16.28 4.13 4.48
N ALA A 124 15.97 2.96 5.04
CA ALA A 124 15.84 2.75 6.47
C ALA A 124 17.15 3.01 7.25
N LYS A 125 18.31 2.80 6.61
CA LYS A 125 19.63 3.12 7.17
C LYS A 125 20.06 4.58 6.95
N ALA A 126 19.20 5.42 6.36
CA ALA A 126 19.47 6.83 6.06
C ALA A 126 20.80 7.07 5.31
N ARG A 127 21.18 6.14 4.42
CA ARG A 127 22.42 6.24 3.65
C ARG A 127 22.33 7.37 2.62
N PHE A 128 23.47 7.79 2.07
CA PHE A 128 23.53 8.89 1.10
C PHE A 128 22.44 8.75 0.00
N GLY A 129 21.72 9.85 -0.25
CA GLY A 129 20.62 9.91 -1.23
C GLY A 129 19.29 9.27 -0.80
N TRP A 130 19.14 8.80 0.45
CA TRP A 130 17.92 8.13 0.93
C TRP A 130 16.62 8.92 0.70
N HIS A 131 16.69 10.25 0.78
CA HIS A 131 15.55 11.14 0.64
C HIS A 131 15.00 11.22 -0.79
N PHE A 132 15.78 10.79 -1.79
CA PHE A 132 15.32 10.67 -3.17
C PHE A 132 14.52 9.39 -3.43
N ILE A 133 14.60 8.41 -2.53
CA ILE A 133 13.84 7.16 -2.65
C ILE A 133 12.39 7.46 -2.22
N PRO A 134 11.40 7.36 -3.13
CA PRO A 134 10.02 7.68 -2.82
C PRO A 134 9.42 6.74 -1.75
N GLU A 135 8.27 7.14 -1.21
CA GLU A 135 7.38 6.21 -0.48
C GLU A 135 6.47 5.50 -1.49
#